data_AF-A0A822FPR2-F1
#
_entry.id   AF-A0A822FPR2-F1
#
_cell.length_a   1.000
_cell.length_b   1.000
_cell.length_c   1.000
_cell.angle_alpha   90.00
_cell.angle_beta   90.00
_cell.angle_gamma   90.00
#
_symmetry.space_group_name_H-M   'P 1'
#
loop_
_entity.id
_entity.type
_entity.pdbx_description
1 polymer ?
#
loop_
_entity_poly.entity_id
_entity_poly.type
_entity_poly.pdbx_seq_one_letter_code
_entity_poly.pdbx_strand_id
1 'polypeptide(L)'
;MSADLNTGRNPTSVLHDNVRQITERTHHLEESTRRALQCLPDVLTEQQIRRLKEHKYASEGTTLLDPLMQKFWKRLVEYCPLWVAPNLITIVGLIINIGTSVLLMYLTNGAKEPCTRWMYFFTALGLFIYQSLDAIDGKQARRTNSSTPLGELFDHGCDSVSAVFVTLAGCCAVQLGLYPWVMFWCCMSSYIAFYCAHWQTYVSGKLRFGILDCTEAQWSFIVIYLIST
;
A
#
# COMPACT_ATOMS: atom_id res chain seq x y z
N MET A 1 -42.84 -51.02 8.18
CA MET A 1 -42.88 -50.36 6.86
C MET A 1 -43.12 -48.88 7.11
N SER A 2 -42.04 -48.14 7.38
CA SER A 2 -42.07 -46.68 7.58
C SER A 2 -41.08 -46.11 6.56
N ALA A 3 -41.63 -45.68 5.42
CA ALA A 3 -40.86 -45.02 4.38
C ALA A 3 -40.62 -43.57 4.79
N ASP A 4 -39.36 -43.23 5.05
CA ASP A 4 -38.92 -41.85 5.19
C ASP A 4 -39.14 -41.11 3.86
N LEU A 5 -40.14 -40.24 3.85
CA LEU A 5 -40.40 -39.27 2.78
C LEU A 5 -39.29 -38.22 2.80
N ASN A 6 -38.22 -38.49 2.03
CA ASN A 6 -37.16 -37.54 1.77
C ASN A 6 -37.75 -36.38 0.94
N THR A 7 -38.06 -35.28 1.61
CA THR A 7 -38.63 -34.05 1.07
C THR A 7 -37.56 -33.31 0.26
N GLY A 8 -37.46 -33.65 -1.04
CA GLY A 8 -36.62 -32.93 -1.99
C GLY A 8 -37.15 -31.50 -2.20
N ARG A 9 -36.59 -30.52 -1.49
CA ARG A 9 -36.86 -29.10 -1.77
C ARG A 9 -36.43 -28.78 -3.21
N ASN A 10 -37.27 -28.01 -3.90
CA ASN A 10 -37.02 -27.58 -5.27
C ASN A 10 -35.71 -26.76 -5.33
N PRO A 11 -34.74 -27.08 -6.22
CA PRO A 11 -33.48 -26.35 -6.34
C PRO A 11 -33.64 -24.82 -6.47
N THR A 12 -34.68 -24.35 -7.16
CA THR A 12 -34.97 -22.90 -7.27
C THR A 12 -35.44 -22.28 -5.97
N SER A 13 -36.19 -22.99 -5.12
CA SER A 13 -36.59 -22.46 -3.82
C SER A 13 -35.40 -22.34 -2.88
N VAL A 14 -34.51 -23.34 -2.89
CA VAL A 14 -33.26 -23.32 -2.13
C VAL A 14 -32.36 -22.16 -2.57
N LEU A 15 -32.26 -21.90 -3.87
CA LEU A 15 -31.50 -20.76 -4.40
C LEU A 15 -32.10 -19.42 -3.95
N HIS A 16 -33.42 -19.26 -4.02
CA HIS A 16 -34.10 -18.03 -3.56
C HIS A 16 -33.90 -17.79 -2.06
N ASP A 17 -34.02 -18.83 -1.24
CA ASP A 17 -33.78 -18.75 0.21
C ASP A 17 -32.33 -18.35 0.51
N ASN A 18 -31.36 -18.94 -0.21
CA ASN A 18 -29.94 -18.61 -0.06
C ASN A 18 -29.65 -17.16 -0.49
N VAL A 19 -30.18 -16.70 -1.61
CA VAL A 19 -30.01 -15.31 -2.08
C VAL A 19 -30.61 -14.33 -1.08
N ARG A 20 -31.80 -14.61 -0.57
CA ARG A 20 -32.45 -13.80 0.47
C ARG A 20 -31.60 -13.75 1.74
N GLN A 21 -31.11 -14.89 2.21
CA GLN A 21 -30.30 -14.98 3.42
C GLN A 21 -28.95 -14.24 3.26
N ILE A 22 -28.32 -14.31 2.09
CA ILE A 22 -27.12 -13.52 1.77
C ILE A 22 -27.44 -12.04 1.82
N THR A 23 -28.57 -11.63 1.24
CA THR A 23 -29.00 -10.22 1.16
C THR A 23 -29.25 -9.63 2.56
N GLU A 24 -29.95 -10.38 3.42
CA GLU A 24 -30.20 -10.01 4.82
C GLU A 24 -28.90 -9.92 5.62
N ARG A 25 -27.95 -10.85 5.42
CA ARG A 25 -26.62 -10.79 6.04
C ARG A 25 -25.80 -9.60 5.57
N THR A 26 -25.81 -9.28 4.28
CA THR A 26 -25.12 -8.09 3.75
C THR A 26 -25.70 -6.81 4.34
N HIS A 27 -27.02 -6.68 4.43
CA HIS A 27 -27.66 -5.53 5.07
C HIS A 27 -27.29 -5.39 6.55
N HIS A 28 -27.30 -6.50 7.30
CA HIS A 28 -26.90 -6.49 8.70
C HIS A 28 -25.41 -6.10 8.87
N LEU A 29 -24.53 -6.58 8.00
CA LEU A 29 -23.12 -6.19 7.95
C LEU A 29 -22.98 -4.69 7.67
N GLU A 30 -23.67 -4.15 6.67
CA GLU A 30 -23.65 -2.72 6.36
C GLU A 30 -24.11 -1.85 7.53
N GLU A 31 -25.19 -2.21 8.21
CA GLU A 31 -25.65 -1.49 9.41
C GLU A 31 -24.63 -1.57 10.55
N SER A 32 -24.08 -2.76 10.79
CA SER A 32 -23.07 -2.96 11.83
C SER A 32 -21.81 -2.15 11.55
N THR A 33 -21.36 -2.12 10.30
CA THR A 33 -20.24 -1.30 9.84
C THR A 33 -20.56 0.19 9.97
N ARG A 34 -21.76 0.65 9.61
CA ARG A 34 -22.17 2.05 9.80
C ARG A 34 -22.18 2.46 11.27
N ARG A 35 -22.71 1.62 12.17
CA ARG A 35 -22.69 1.90 13.61
C ARG A 35 -21.27 1.96 14.15
N ALA A 36 -20.41 1.03 13.74
CA ALA A 36 -19.00 1.04 14.11
C ALA A 36 -18.28 2.31 13.60
N LEU A 37 -18.56 2.72 12.36
CA LEU A 37 -18.03 3.96 11.77
C LEU A 37 -18.49 5.21 12.53
N GLN A 38 -19.73 5.24 13.03
CA GLN A 38 -20.24 6.36 13.84
C GLN A 38 -19.59 6.45 15.23
N CYS A 39 -19.01 5.36 15.73
CA CYS A 39 -18.25 5.35 16.98
C CYS A 39 -16.79 5.77 16.79
N LEU A 40 -16.31 5.85 15.54
CA LEU A 40 -14.98 6.36 15.26
C LEU A 40 -15.00 7.89 15.30
N PRO A 41 -13.99 8.53 15.91
CA PRO A 41 -13.86 9.97 15.81
C PRO A 41 -13.74 10.38 14.34
N ASP A 42 -14.33 11.52 13.98
CA ASP A 42 -14.21 12.06 12.63
C ASP A 42 -12.72 12.25 12.28
N VAL A 43 -12.22 11.42 11.35
CA VAL A 43 -10.82 11.44 10.91
C VAL A 43 -10.52 12.76 10.18
N LEU A 44 -11.52 13.31 9.47
CA LEU A 44 -11.45 14.57 8.75
C LEU A 44 -12.64 15.44 9.13
N THR A 45 -12.36 16.69 9.52
CA THR A 45 -13.39 17.73 9.70
C THR A 45 -14.09 18.04 8.38
N GLU A 46 -15.32 18.56 8.43
CA GLU A 46 -16.04 18.98 7.23
C GLU A 46 -15.24 19.98 6.37
N GLN A 47 -14.47 20.86 7.00
CA GLN A 47 -13.62 21.81 6.29
C GLN A 47 -12.50 21.10 5.52
N GLN A 48 -11.87 20.08 6.10
CA GLN A 48 -10.88 19.26 5.43
C GLN A 48 -11.49 18.46 4.27
N ILE A 49 -12.70 17.92 4.45
CA ILE A 49 -13.43 17.21 3.38
C ILE A 49 -13.73 18.15 2.20
N ARG A 50 -14.17 19.38 2.47
CA ARG A 50 -14.42 20.39 1.41
C ARG A 50 -13.14 20.70 0.64
N ARG A 51 -12.04 20.97 1.35
CA ARG A 51 -10.72 21.22 0.73
C ARG A 51 -10.21 20.02 -0.05
N LEU A 52 -10.42 18.81 0.45
CA LEU A 52 -10.02 17.58 -0.23
C LEU A 52 -10.79 17.40 -1.55
N LYS A 53 -12.09 17.74 -1.59
CA LYS A 53 -12.89 17.69 -2.83
C LYS A 53 -12.42 18.70 -3.88
N GLU A 54 -11.85 19.82 -3.45
CA GLU A 54 -11.30 20.86 -4.34
C GLU A 54 -9.88 20.53 -4.83
N HIS A 55 -9.19 19.58 -4.17
CA HIS A 55 -7.84 19.18 -4.52
C HIS A 55 -7.77 18.59 -5.94
N LYS A 56 -6.74 18.99 -6.68
CA LYS A 56 -6.44 18.46 -8.01
C LYS A 56 -4.98 18.05 -8.03
N TYR A 57 -4.74 16.79 -8.39
CA TYR A 57 -3.40 16.29 -8.59
C TYR A 57 -2.63 17.16 -9.58
N ALA A 58 -1.46 17.62 -9.17
CA ALA A 58 -0.52 18.31 -10.02
C ALA A 58 0.90 17.91 -9.61
N SER A 59 1.67 17.41 -10.57
CA SER A 59 3.07 17.10 -10.38
C SER A 59 3.94 17.70 -11.48
N GLU A 60 5.19 18.01 -11.15
CA GLU A 60 6.18 18.54 -12.07
C GLU A 60 7.56 17.92 -11.82
N GLY A 61 8.31 17.71 -12.89
CA GLY A 61 9.58 16.98 -12.86
C GLY A 61 9.47 15.55 -13.37
N THR A 62 10.61 14.95 -13.68
CA THR A 62 10.76 13.55 -14.07
C THR A 62 12.00 13.02 -13.40
N THR A 63 11.89 11.91 -12.67
CA THR A 63 13.04 11.26 -12.05
C THR A 63 13.88 10.52 -13.09
N LEU A 64 15.05 10.02 -12.68
CA LEU A 64 15.98 9.33 -13.56
C LEU A 64 15.42 8.02 -14.12
N LEU A 65 14.76 7.22 -13.28
CA LEU A 65 14.24 5.89 -13.61
C LEU A 65 12.82 5.93 -14.17
N ASP A 66 12.07 7.01 -13.93
CA ASP A 66 10.68 7.16 -14.34
C ASP A 66 10.44 6.85 -15.82
N PRO A 67 11.19 7.37 -16.81
CA PRO A 67 10.91 7.10 -18.23
C PRO A 67 10.93 5.61 -18.59
N LEU A 68 11.78 4.83 -17.91
CA LEU A 68 11.89 3.39 -18.09
C LEU A 68 10.76 2.67 -17.33
N MET A 69 10.58 3.00 -16.06
CA MET A 69 9.59 2.38 -15.18
C MET A 69 8.16 2.65 -15.63
N GLN A 70 7.87 3.84 -16.19
CA GLN A 70 6.55 4.16 -16.73
C GLN A 70 6.16 3.24 -17.90
N LYS A 71 7.11 2.77 -18.72
CA LYS A 71 6.81 1.77 -19.77
C LYS A 71 6.43 0.43 -19.16
N PHE A 72 7.18 0.01 -18.14
CA PHE A 72 6.91 -1.21 -17.39
C PHE A 72 5.53 -1.15 -16.71
N TRP A 73 5.25 -0.10 -15.93
CA TRP A 73 3.99 0.05 -15.20
C TRP A 73 2.76 0.20 -16.12
N LYS A 74 2.90 0.88 -17.27
CA LYS A 74 1.82 0.96 -18.27
C LYS A 74 1.43 -0.43 -18.80
N ARG A 75 2.41 -1.28 -19.07
CA ARG A 75 2.15 -2.69 -19.45
C ARG A 75 1.63 -3.51 -18.27
N LEU A 76 2.20 -3.31 -17.08
CA LEU A 76 1.81 -4.06 -15.89
C LEU A 76 0.34 -3.84 -15.53
N VAL A 77 -0.15 -2.59 -15.61
CA VAL A 77 -1.53 -2.28 -15.28
C VAL A 77 -2.50 -3.03 -16.20
N GLU A 78 -2.16 -3.28 -17.47
CA GLU A 78 -3.02 -4.00 -18.41
C GLU A 78 -3.38 -5.42 -17.95
N TYR A 79 -2.51 -6.05 -17.17
CA TYR A 79 -2.76 -7.36 -16.55
C TYR A 79 -3.68 -7.30 -15.32
N CYS A 80 -3.88 -6.11 -14.74
CA CYS A 80 -4.79 -5.91 -13.63
C CYS A 80 -6.25 -5.93 -14.12
N PRO A 81 -7.11 -6.86 -13.62
CA PRO A 81 -8.51 -6.91 -14.01
C PRO A 81 -9.27 -5.65 -13.62
N LEU A 82 -10.24 -5.23 -14.45
CA LEU A 82 -11.01 -3.98 -14.25
C LEU A 82 -11.87 -3.96 -12.98
N TRP A 83 -12.18 -5.13 -12.40
CA TRP A 83 -12.96 -5.24 -11.17
C TRP A 83 -12.11 -5.02 -9.91
N VAL A 84 -10.78 -5.01 -10.03
CA VAL A 84 -9.89 -4.75 -8.90
C VAL A 84 -9.87 -3.26 -8.61
N ALA A 85 -10.29 -2.90 -7.39
CA ALA A 85 -10.26 -1.52 -6.93
C ALA A 85 -8.81 -1.01 -6.75
N PRO A 86 -8.49 0.24 -7.12
CA PRO A 86 -7.16 0.83 -6.94
C PRO A 86 -6.63 0.72 -5.51
N ASN A 87 -7.41 1.14 -4.52
CA ASN A 87 -7.00 1.11 -3.10
C ASN A 87 -6.72 -0.31 -2.59
N LEU A 88 -7.32 -1.34 -3.20
CA LEU A 88 -6.99 -2.73 -2.88
C LEU A 88 -5.59 -3.09 -3.35
N ILE A 89 -5.18 -2.59 -4.52
CA ILE A 89 -3.82 -2.78 -5.06
C ILE A 89 -2.79 -2.17 -4.10
N THR A 90 -3.03 -0.92 -3.66
CA THR A 90 -2.21 -0.21 -2.68
C THR A 90 -2.05 -1.02 -1.39
N ILE A 91 -3.16 -1.48 -0.80
CA ILE A 91 -3.15 -2.23 0.46
C ILE A 91 -2.44 -3.57 0.32
N VAL A 92 -2.67 -4.30 -0.78
CA VAL A 92 -2.00 -5.58 -1.02
C VAL A 92 -0.49 -5.38 -1.12
N GLY A 93 -0.05 -4.37 -1.86
CA GLY A 93 1.36 -3.98 -1.91
C GLY A 93 1.90 -3.68 -0.52
N LEU A 94 1.22 -2.83 0.24
CA LEU A 94 1.65 -2.39 1.57
C LEU A 94 1.80 -3.57 2.52
N ILE A 95 0.82 -4.48 2.54
CA ILE A 95 0.87 -5.69 3.38
C ILE A 95 2.08 -6.56 3.04
N ILE A 96 2.38 -6.74 1.74
CA ILE A 96 3.56 -7.50 1.30
C ILE A 96 4.83 -6.83 1.83
N ASN A 97 5.00 -5.52 1.63
CA ASN A 97 6.19 -4.79 2.07
C ASN A 97 6.39 -4.86 3.59
N ILE A 98 5.33 -4.58 4.36
CA ILE A 98 5.36 -4.66 5.82
C ILE A 98 5.70 -6.08 6.26
N GLY A 99 5.03 -7.09 5.69
CA GLY A 99 5.26 -8.49 6.03
C GLY A 99 6.72 -8.90 5.82
N THR A 100 7.30 -8.60 4.66
CA THR A 100 8.70 -8.92 4.38
C THR A 100 9.68 -8.12 5.23
N SER A 101 9.38 -6.86 5.55
CA SER A 101 10.23 -5.99 6.37
C SER A 101 10.23 -6.42 7.84
N VAL A 102 9.06 -6.69 8.41
CA VAL A 102 8.91 -7.17 9.80
C VAL A 102 9.57 -8.53 9.97
N LEU A 103 9.40 -9.43 9.01
CA LEU A 103 10.05 -10.73 9.05
C LEU A 103 11.58 -10.59 9.04
N LEU A 104 12.14 -9.71 8.20
CA LEU A 104 13.58 -9.44 8.20
C LEU A 104 14.06 -8.83 9.53
N MET A 105 13.33 -7.85 10.07
CA MET A 105 13.64 -7.25 11.37
C MET A 105 13.65 -8.28 12.50
N TYR A 106 12.67 -9.18 12.51
CA TYR A 106 12.59 -10.26 13.49
C TYR A 106 13.79 -11.21 13.39
N LEU A 107 14.11 -11.66 12.17
CA LEU A 107 15.20 -12.61 11.93
C LEU A 107 16.60 -12.02 12.12
N THR A 108 16.74 -10.69 12.06
CA THR A 108 18.01 -9.97 12.30
C THR A 108 18.15 -9.49 13.74
N ASN A 109 17.25 -9.89 14.65
CA ASN A 109 17.22 -9.46 16.05
C ASN A 109 17.25 -7.92 16.19
N GLY A 110 16.45 -7.23 15.36
CA GLY A 110 16.43 -5.77 15.30
C GLY A 110 17.71 -5.18 14.73
N ALA A 111 18.13 -5.65 13.56
CA ALA A 111 19.31 -5.17 12.83
C ALA A 111 20.67 -5.41 13.50
N LYS A 112 20.77 -6.36 14.44
CA LYS A 112 22.03 -6.68 15.16
C LYS A 112 22.78 -7.85 14.56
N GLU A 113 22.06 -8.74 13.89
CA GLU A 113 22.59 -9.99 13.35
C GLU A 113 22.32 -10.06 11.83
N PRO A 114 23.23 -10.68 11.05
CA PRO A 114 22.96 -10.97 9.64
C PRO A 114 21.78 -11.93 9.49
N CYS A 115 21.09 -11.84 8.35
CA CYS A 115 20.09 -12.83 7.95
C CYS A 115 20.62 -13.71 6.81
N THR A 116 19.86 -14.74 6.46
CA THR A 116 20.18 -15.56 5.28
C THR A 116 19.90 -14.78 3.98
N ARG A 117 20.71 -15.01 2.95
CA ARG A 117 20.57 -14.36 1.62
C ARG A 117 19.16 -14.46 1.02
N TRP A 118 18.49 -15.59 1.21
CA TRP A 118 17.12 -15.78 0.73
C TRP A 118 16.15 -14.79 1.35
N MET A 119 16.35 -14.42 2.62
CA MET A 119 15.50 -13.43 3.28
C MET A 119 15.71 -12.04 2.72
N TYR A 120 16.96 -11.62 2.47
CA TYR A 120 17.21 -10.35 1.79
C TYR A 120 16.62 -10.32 0.38
N PHE A 121 16.72 -11.43 -0.36
CA PHE A 121 16.05 -11.57 -1.66
C PHE A 121 14.53 -11.42 -1.56
N PHE A 122 13.89 -12.07 -0.57
CA PHE A 122 12.44 -11.94 -0.37
C PHE A 122 12.04 -10.51 0.02
N THR A 123 12.83 -9.81 0.83
CA THR A 123 12.59 -8.40 1.15
C THR A 123 12.76 -7.51 -0.09
N ALA A 124 13.76 -7.77 -0.93
CA ALA A 124 13.95 -7.08 -2.21
C ALA A 124 12.76 -7.29 -3.16
N LEU A 125 12.31 -8.54 -3.29
CA LEU A 125 11.14 -8.87 -4.10
C LEU A 125 9.86 -8.24 -3.54
N GLY A 126 9.68 -8.25 -2.22
CA GLY A 126 8.54 -7.63 -1.55
C GLY A 126 8.47 -6.12 -1.80
N LEU A 127 9.61 -5.41 -1.67
CA LEU A 127 9.69 -3.99 -1.97
C LEU A 127 9.47 -3.70 -3.47
N PHE A 128 10.02 -4.51 -4.37
CA PHE A 128 9.77 -4.37 -5.80
C PHE A 128 8.30 -4.57 -6.17
N ILE A 129 7.64 -5.55 -5.55
CA ILE A 129 6.20 -5.78 -5.71
C ILE A 129 5.42 -4.57 -5.19
N TYR A 130 5.75 -4.06 -3.99
CA TYR A 130 5.12 -2.85 -3.45
C TYR A 130 5.22 -1.68 -4.42
N GLN A 131 6.43 -1.30 -4.82
CA GLN A 131 6.67 -0.22 -5.77
C GLN A 131 5.85 -0.41 -7.07
N SER A 132 5.79 -1.64 -7.55
CA SER A 132 5.08 -1.95 -8.80
C SER A 132 3.57 -1.82 -8.65
N LEU A 133 3.01 -2.24 -7.51
CA LEU A 133 1.57 -2.19 -7.22
C LEU A 133 1.12 -0.76 -6.93
N ASP A 134 1.88 -0.04 -6.11
CA ASP A 134 1.74 1.39 -5.82
C ASP A 134 1.70 2.21 -7.12
N ALA A 135 2.72 2.07 -7.97
CA ALA A 135 2.78 2.83 -9.21
C ALA A 135 1.65 2.54 -10.22
N ILE A 136 0.96 1.38 -10.13
CA ILE A 136 -0.15 1.05 -11.03
C ILE A 136 -1.52 1.41 -10.46
N ASP A 137 -1.67 1.72 -9.17
CA ASP A 137 -2.99 1.95 -8.59
C ASP A 137 -3.68 3.19 -9.17
N GLY A 138 -2.97 4.31 -9.34
CA GLY A 138 -3.49 5.53 -9.95
C GLY A 138 -3.68 5.35 -11.45
N LYS A 139 -2.88 4.48 -12.09
CA LYS A 139 -3.08 4.08 -13.49
C LYS A 139 -4.38 3.27 -13.61
N GLN A 140 -4.65 2.39 -12.66
CA GLN A 140 -5.88 1.63 -12.59
C GLN A 140 -7.07 2.55 -12.33
N ALA A 141 -6.96 3.48 -11.39
CA ALA A 141 -8.01 4.46 -11.08
C ALA A 141 -8.43 5.28 -12.30
N ARG A 142 -7.46 5.67 -13.14
CA ARG A 142 -7.73 6.33 -14.43
C ARG A 142 -8.40 5.41 -15.43
N ARG A 143 -8.01 4.13 -15.51
CA ARG A 143 -8.64 3.13 -16.40
C ARG A 143 -10.07 2.81 -16.01
N THR A 144 -10.38 2.79 -14.72
CA THR A 144 -11.70 2.46 -14.18
C THR A 144 -12.58 3.69 -13.95
N ASN A 145 -12.13 4.90 -14.32
CA ASN A 145 -12.79 6.17 -14.03
C ASN A 145 -13.15 6.35 -12.54
N SER A 146 -12.29 5.87 -11.65
CA SER A 146 -12.47 5.92 -10.19
C SER A 146 -11.40 6.74 -9.49
N SER A 147 -10.71 7.63 -10.21
CA SER A 147 -9.73 8.58 -9.63
C SER A 147 -10.43 9.58 -8.70
N THR A 148 -9.97 9.67 -7.46
CA THR A 148 -10.51 10.62 -6.47
C THR A 148 -9.38 11.22 -5.63
N PRO A 149 -9.52 12.47 -5.13
CA PRO A 149 -8.53 13.05 -4.22
C PRO A 149 -8.36 12.28 -2.91
N LEU A 150 -9.42 11.59 -2.46
CA LEU A 150 -9.34 10.72 -1.29
C LEU A 150 -8.52 9.45 -1.57
N GLY A 151 -8.64 8.87 -2.76
CA GLY A 151 -7.82 7.74 -3.18
C GLY A 151 -6.34 8.11 -3.26
N GLU A 152 -6.03 9.30 -3.76
CA GLU A 152 -4.67 9.84 -3.77
C GLU A 152 -4.12 10.09 -2.35
N LEU A 153 -4.93 10.67 -1.46
CA LEU A 153 -4.56 10.82 -0.05
C LEU A 153 -4.29 9.46 0.62
N PHE A 154 -5.09 8.46 0.28
CA PHE A 154 -4.94 7.11 0.80
C PHE A 154 -3.65 6.43 0.33
N ASP A 155 -3.32 6.57 -0.95
CA ASP A 155 -2.08 6.12 -1.57
C ASP A 155 -0.84 6.71 -0.88
N HIS A 156 -0.77 8.04 -0.80
CA HIS A 156 0.34 8.72 -0.10
C HIS A 156 0.40 8.42 1.41
N GLY A 157 -0.75 8.14 2.03
CA GLY A 157 -0.80 7.63 3.40
C GLY A 157 -0.14 6.26 3.52
N CYS A 158 -0.35 5.37 2.55
CA CYS A 158 0.30 4.06 2.48
C CYS A 158 1.81 4.20 2.23
N ASP A 159 2.22 5.10 1.33
CA ASP A 159 3.63 5.44 1.12
C ASP A 159 4.33 5.89 2.39
N SER A 160 3.68 6.75 3.17
CA SER A 160 4.21 7.23 4.45
C SER A 160 4.50 6.08 5.41
N VAL A 161 3.59 5.10 5.49
CA VAL A 161 3.78 3.90 6.32
C VAL A 161 4.89 3.03 5.74
N SER A 162 4.86 2.78 4.43
CA SER A 162 5.83 1.98 3.72
C SER A 162 7.26 2.49 3.91
N ALA A 163 7.47 3.82 3.81
CA ALA A 163 8.76 4.47 3.97
C ALA A 163 9.43 4.15 5.32
N VAL A 164 8.66 4.04 6.40
CA VAL A 164 9.17 3.65 7.72
C VAL A 164 9.73 2.22 7.69
N PHE A 165 8.96 1.28 7.14
CA PHE A 165 9.37 -0.14 7.08
C PHE A 165 10.53 -0.37 6.12
N VAL A 166 10.56 0.30 4.96
CA VAL A 166 11.69 0.24 4.02
C VAL A 166 12.97 0.74 4.68
N THR A 167 12.89 1.86 5.40
CA THR A 167 14.07 2.42 6.09
C THR A 167 14.58 1.49 7.19
N LEU A 168 13.68 0.91 7.99
CA LEU A 168 14.04 -0.05 9.04
C LEU A 168 14.63 -1.35 8.47
N ALA A 169 14.02 -1.91 7.42
CA ALA A 169 14.54 -3.08 6.73
C ALA A 169 15.91 -2.78 6.09
N GLY A 170 16.10 -1.58 5.54
CA GLY A 170 17.39 -1.06 5.10
C GLY A 170 18.44 -1.10 6.21
N CYS A 171 18.11 -0.58 7.39
CA CYS A 171 18.98 -0.64 8.56
C CYS A 171 19.33 -2.08 8.96
N CYS A 172 18.40 -3.04 8.80
CA CYS A 172 18.66 -4.46 9.04
C CYS A 172 19.65 -5.05 8.03
N ALA A 173 19.56 -4.66 6.76
CA ALA A 173 20.43 -5.17 5.70
C ALA A 173 21.89 -4.72 5.84
N VAL A 174 22.12 -3.58 6.50
CA VAL A 174 23.46 -3.04 6.80
C VAL A 174 23.85 -3.15 8.28
N GLN A 175 23.09 -3.90 9.08
CA GLN A 175 23.36 -4.16 10.51
C GLN A 175 23.54 -2.90 11.38
N LEU A 176 22.78 -1.83 11.10
CA LEU A 176 22.88 -0.59 11.88
C LEU A 176 22.36 -0.72 13.32
N GLY A 177 21.76 -1.85 13.70
CA GLY A 177 21.35 -2.11 15.09
C GLY A 177 22.53 -2.20 16.06
N LEU A 178 23.74 -2.42 15.56
CA LEU A 178 24.99 -2.32 16.35
C LEU A 178 25.34 -0.87 16.71
N TYR A 179 24.78 0.11 15.99
CA TYR A 179 25.01 1.55 16.18
C TYR A 179 23.67 2.30 16.34
N PRO A 180 22.98 2.18 17.50
CA PRO A 180 21.61 2.67 17.67
C PRO A 180 21.42 4.16 17.36
N TRP A 181 22.40 5.01 17.66
CA TRP A 181 22.35 6.44 17.34
C TRP A 181 22.41 6.71 15.84
N VAL A 182 23.22 5.94 15.09
CA VAL A 182 23.30 6.04 13.63
C VAL A 182 21.99 5.57 13.01
N MET A 183 21.46 4.44 13.48
CA MET A 183 20.16 3.93 13.05
C MET A 183 19.03 4.94 13.31
N PHE A 184 18.99 5.55 14.49
CA PHE A 184 18.01 6.58 14.85
C PHE A 184 18.07 7.77 13.89
N TRP A 185 19.27 8.34 13.67
CA TRP A 185 19.41 9.48 12.77
C TRP A 185 19.13 9.11 11.32
N CYS A 186 19.50 7.92 10.86
CA CYS A 186 19.15 7.42 9.54
C CYS A 186 17.62 7.35 9.35
N CYS A 187 16.89 6.78 10.33
CA CYS A 187 15.43 6.70 10.31
C CYS A 187 14.78 8.09 10.36
N MET A 188 15.27 8.97 11.25
CA MET A 188 14.75 10.34 11.37
C MET A 188 14.99 11.15 10.10
N SER A 189 16.17 11.07 9.50
CA SER A 189 16.48 11.78 8.25
C SER A 189 15.58 11.31 7.10
N SER A 190 15.34 10.00 6.97
CA SER A 190 14.42 9.44 5.97
C SER A 190 13.00 9.98 6.15
N TYR A 191 12.50 9.94 7.40
CA TYR A 191 11.16 10.45 7.72
C TYR A 191 11.03 11.95 7.48
N ILE A 192 12.03 12.75 7.87
CA ILE A 192 12.05 14.20 7.65
C ILE A 192 12.05 14.50 6.14
N ALA A 193 12.85 13.78 5.34
CA ALA A 193 12.89 13.98 3.89
C ALA A 193 11.52 13.72 3.26
N PHE A 194 10.87 12.60 3.62
CA PHE A 194 9.53 12.26 3.14
C PHE A 194 8.48 13.28 3.58
N TYR A 195 8.51 13.71 4.85
CA TYR A 195 7.64 14.76 5.37
C TYR A 195 7.85 16.09 4.64
N CYS A 196 9.09 16.49 4.38
CA CYS A 196 9.40 17.72 3.66
C CYS A 196 8.86 17.71 2.23
N ALA A 197 8.88 16.58 1.53
CA ALA A 197 8.28 16.44 0.19
C ALA A 197 6.75 16.66 0.23
N HIS A 198 6.07 16.10 1.24
CA HIS A 198 4.63 16.29 1.42
C HIS A 198 4.29 17.71 1.87
N TRP A 199 5.09 18.29 2.77
CA TRP A 199 4.97 19.68 3.18
C TRP A 199 5.14 20.64 2.01
N GLN A 200 6.12 20.39 1.14
CA GLN A 200 6.31 21.16 -0.09
C GLN A 200 5.08 21.07 -1.00
N THR A 201 4.50 19.89 -1.14
CA THR A 201 3.27 19.68 -1.92
C THR A 201 2.10 20.44 -1.32
N TYR A 202 1.96 20.42 0.01
CA TYR A 202 0.95 21.17 0.75
C TYR A 202 1.07 22.69 0.52
N VAL A 203 2.29 23.24 0.57
CA VAL A 203 2.51 24.69 0.40
C VAL A 203 2.41 25.14 -1.05
N SER A 204 2.97 24.37 -1.99
CA SER A 204 3.07 24.77 -3.40
C SER A 204 1.87 24.33 -4.27
N GLY A 205 1.05 23.40 -3.76
CA GLY A 205 -0.04 22.78 -4.51
C GLY A 205 0.43 21.85 -5.63
N LYS A 206 1.72 21.51 -5.68
CA LYS A 206 2.28 20.58 -6.66
C LYS A 206 3.34 19.68 -6.05
N LEU A 207 3.33 18.42 -6.43
CA LEU A 207 4.41 17.47 -6.08
C LEU A 207 5.58 17.68 -7.06
N ARG A 208 6.72 18.13 -6.53
CA ARG A 208 7.93 18.40 -7.32
C ARG A 208 8.89 17.23 -7.21
N PHE A 209 9.11 16.56 -8.32
CA PHE A 209 10.06 15.46 -8.39
C PHE A 209 11.48 15.95 -8.65
N GLY A 210 12.42 15.44 -7.86
CA GLY A 210 13.85 15.62 -8.08
C GLY A 210 14.40 14.70 -9.18
N ILE A 211 15.71 14.78 -9.43
CA ILE A 211 16.42 13.78 -10.26
C ILE A 211 16.47 12.42 -9.52
N LEU A 212 16.68 12.47 -8.21
CA LEU A 212 16.63 11.33 -7.30
C LEU A 212 15.42 11.51 -6.40
N ASP A 213 14.48 10.57 -6.45
CA ASP A 213 13.26 10.60 -5.65
C ASP A 213 12.90 9.20 -5.15
N CYS A 214 11.65 9.00 -4.75
CA CYS A 214 11.14 7.76 -4.15
C CYS A 214 11.45 6.51 -5.00
N THR A 215 11.33 6.59 -6.33
CA THR A 215 11.64 5.47 -7.23
C THR A 215 13.11 5.05 -7.10
N GLU A 216 14.05 5.97 -7.20
CA GLU A 216 15.49 5.70 -7.10
C GLU A 216 15.89 5.25 -5.69
N ALA A 217 15.29 5.83 -4.65
CA ALA A 217 15.52 5.43 -3.28
C ALA A 217 15.11 3.97 -3.05
N GLN A 218 13.91 3.59 -3.50
CA GLN A 218 13.44 2.20 -3.39
C GLN A 218 14.31 1.23 -4.20
N TRP A 219 14.74 1.59 -5.42
CA TRP A 219 15.69 0.78 -6.19
C TRP A 219 17.05 0.64 -5.49
N SER A 220 17.52 1.70 -4.84
CA SER A 220 18.75 1.66 -4.05
C SER A 220 18.64 0.67 -2.89
N PHE A 221 17.51 0.65 -2.18
CA PHE A 221 17.23 -0.36 -1.14
C PHE A 221 17.14 -1.77 -1.70
N ILE A 222 16.46 -1.97 -2.85
CA ILE A 222 16.43 -3.27 -3.54
C ILE A 222 17.84 -3.76 -3.84
N VAL A 223 18.72 -2.89 -4.37
CA VAL A 223 20.12 -3.25 -4.64
C VAL A 223 20.86 -3.59 -3.35
N ILE A 224 20.71 -2.79 -2.28
CA ILE A 224 21.31 -3.07 -0.97
C ILE A 224 20.91 -4.46 -0.48
N TYR A 225 19.62 -4.81 -0.55
CA TYR A 225 19.16 -6.13 -0.15
C TYR A 225 19.78 -7.25 -1.00
N LEU A 226 19.88 -7.07 -2.32
CA LEU A 226 20.43 -8.09 -3.21
C LEU A 226 21.93 -8.34 -3.02
N ILE A 227 22.68 -7.33 -2.54
CA ILE A 227 24.12 -7.47 -2.27
C ILE A 227 24.43 -7.88 -0.82
N SER A 228 23.48 -7.71 0.11
CA SER A 228 23.63 -8.15 1.50
C SER A 228 23.79 -9.67 1.61
N THR A 229 24.80 -10.12 2.34
CA THR A 229 25.20 -11.53 2.48
C THR A 229 24.99 -12.09 3.86
#